data_AF-A0A967WMA1-F1
#
_entry.id   AF-A0A967WMA1-F1
#
_cell.length_a   1.000
_cell.length_b   1.000
_cell.length_c   1.000
_cell.angle_alpha   90.00
_cell.angle_beta   90.00
_cell.angle_gamma   90.00
#
_symmetry.space_group_name_H-M   'P 1'
#
loop_
_entity.id
_entity.type
_entity.pdbx_description
1 polymer ?
#
loop_
_entity_poly.entity_id
_entity_poly.type
_entity_poly.pdbx_seq_one_letter_code
_entity_poly.pdbx_strand_id
1 'polypeptide(L)'
;DPDEADTVGATTLRPEHVTLHPDEGTAEFRFLGKDSVLWHKTLELPAQVQANLYELVTNARPSASSANSDRSHPTRDRPQLFPDISSRDVNAYLSGILPVLTAKVFRTHHATMAVRDSLEGSDIQADDPEYLKWETANLANLEAAVLCNHTKMAPKSWPRSRQRYRERREKAADRARIYQERLKTQRETLSALRKEAREKRQAAPEAKKQQVKARYQKRIGAAERRVERTRGMLYRARLSRDKIKAQYSIAFKKRTWNLGTSLKSYIDPRVYHEWGRQIDYDVLEKYYPKALRRKFAWVKDEALGAVQIPGEEPDGREKTSQVPGRAEEAHQAARQSQDGAPQRKRRSARRKDSRKGYATWALGLSRPSPRRRLRLAGS
;
A
#
# COMPACT_ATOMS: atom_id res chain seq x y z
N ASP A 1 -1.23 -10.22 -32.21
CA ASP A 1 -2.52 -9.57 -32.50
C ASP A 1 -2.26 -8.12 -32.85
N PRO A 2 -2.84 -7.56 -33.93
CA PRO A 2 -2.74 -6.14 -34.25
C PRO A 2 -3.33 -5.23 -33.15
N ASP A 3 -4.08 -5.81 -32.19
CA ASP A 3 -4.69 -5.11 -31.05
C ASP A 3 -3.85 -5.18 -29.75
N GLU A 4 -2.67 -5.82 -29.76
CA GLU A 4 -1.79 -5.85 -28.58
C GLU A 4 -1.04 -4.51 -28.47
N ALA A 5 -1.16 -3.85 -27.32
CA ALA A 5 -0.47 -2.60 -27.08
C ALA A 5 1.06 -2.79 -27.16
N ASP A 6 1.73 -1.92 -27.90
CA ASP A 6 3.19 -1.89 -28.02
C ASP A 6 3.82 -1.54 -26.67
N THR A 7 4.18 -2.59 -25.93
CA THR A 7 4.81 -2.48 -24.61
C THR A 7 6.26 -2.93 -24.68
N VAL A 8 7.12 -2.27 -23.90
CA VAL A 8 8.56 -2.55 -23.88
C VAL A 8 9.08 -2.76 -22.46
N GLY A 9 10.13 -3.57 -22.35
CA GLY A 9 10.96 -3.73 -21.16
C GLY A 9 12.36 -3.17 -21.37
N ALA A 10 13.22 -3.32 -20.36
CA ALA A 10 14.57 -2.75 -20.36
C ALA A 10 15.41 -3.16 -21.59
N THR A 11 15.41 -4.45 -21.95
CA THR A 11 16.20 -4.96 -23.09
C THR A 11 15.54 -4.72 -24.45
N THR A 12 14.29 -4.23 -24.48
CA THR A 12 13.55 -3.98 -25.73
C THR A 12 13.24 -2.50 -25.91
N LEU A 13 13.96 -1.63 -25.18
CA LEU A 13 13.88 -0.18 -25.37
C LEU A 13 14.33 0.18 -26.79
N ARG A 14 13.84 1.32 -27.27
CA ARG A 14 14.01 1.81 -28.64
C ARG A 14 14.35 3.30 -28.59
N PRO A 15 14.96 3.87 -29.64
CA PRO A 15 15.33 5.28 -29.66
C PRO A 15 14.19 6.23 -29.32
N GLU A 16 12.97 5.97 -29.79
CA GLU A 16 11.83 6.86 -29.53
C GLU A 16 11.38 6.90 -28.06
N HIS A 17 11.90 6.00 -27.21
CA HIS A 17 11.56 5.93 -25.80
C HIS A 17 12.50 6.73 -24.90
N VAL A 18 13.61 7.28 -25.43
CA VAL A 18 14.66 7.95 -24.65
C VAL A 18 15.05 9.27 -25.32
N THR A 19 14.92 10.37 -24.58
CA THR A 19 15.43 11.68 -24.95
C THR A 19 16.65 12.00 -24.09
N LEU A 20 17.81 12.19 -24.69
CA LEU A 20 19.03 12.58 -23.96
C LEU A 20 19.11 14.10 -23.86
N HIS A 21 19.50 14.60 -22.68
CA HIS A 21 19.79 16.01 -22.43
C HIS A 21 21.27 16.14 -22.01
N PRO A 22 22.21 16.22 -22.98
CA PRO A 22 23.65 16.24 -22.72
C PRO A 22 24.07 17.33 -21.73
N ASP A 23 23.60 18.55 -21.95
CA ASP A 23 23.97 19.74 -21.17
C ASP A 23 23.57 19.64 -19.70
N GLU A 24 22.48 18.91 -19.40
CA GLU A 24 21.97 18.71 -18.04
C GLU A 24 22.48 17.42 -17.39
N GLY A 25 23.17 16.54 -18.14
CA GLY A 25 23.56 15.23 -17.62
C GLY A 25 22.36 14.28 -17.42
N THR A 26 21.23 14.51 -18.07
CA THR A 26 19.98 13.76 -17.83
C THR A 26 19.47 12.99 -19.06
N ALA A 27 18.56 12.05 -18.82
CA ALA A 27 17.76 11.39 -19.85
C ALA A 27 16.30 11.25 -19.42
N GLU A 28 15.39 11.66 -20.29
CA GLU A 28 13.95 11.42 -20.16
C GLU A 28 13.62 10.08 -20.84
N PHE A 29 13.01 9.14 -20.09
CA PHE A 29 12.42 7.95 -20.70
C PHE A 29 10.90 8.04 -20.65
N ARG A 30 10.26 7.69 -21.76
CA ARG A 30 8.81 7.73 -21.93
C ARG A 30 8.33 6.57 -22.80
N PHE A 31 7.73 5.56 -22.17
CA PHE A 31 7.24 4.37 -22.88
C PHE A 31 6.10 3.66 -22.13
N LEU A 32 5.39 2.76 -22.80
CA LEU A 32 4.41 1.87 -22.16
C LEU A 32 5.11 0.59 -21.73
N GLY A 33 5.09 0.31 -20.43
CA GLY A 33 5.60 -0.94 -19.86
C GLY A 33 4.54 -2.02 -19.78
N LYS A 34 4.76 -2.98 -18.87
CA LYS A 34 3.80 -4.06 -18.58
C LYS A 34 2.39 -3.51 -18.31
N ASP A 35 1.38 -4.21 -18.83
CA ASP A 35 -0.05 -3.86 -18.69
C ASP A 35 -0.38 -2.48 -19.30
N SER A 36 0.43 -2.02 -20.27
CA SER A 36 0.33 -0.72 -20.95
C SER A 36 0.40 0.48 -20.00
N VAL A 37 1.13 0.32 -18.88
CA VAL A 37 1.32 1.39 -17.90
C VAL A 37 2.43 2.31 -18.38
N LEU A 38 2.13 3.61 -18.50
CA LEU A 38 3.12 4.63 -18.81
C LEU A 38 4.24 4.66 -17.77
N TRP A 39 5.47 4.53 -18.24
CA TRP A 39 6.69 4.83 -17.50
C TRP A 39 7.26 6.12 -18.07
N HIS A 40 7.23 7.19 -17.28
CA HIS A 40 7.71 8.51 -17.68
C HIS A 40 8.53 9.11 -16.55
N LYS A 41 9.86 9.18 -16.72
CA LYS A 41 10.78 9.75 -15.74
C LYS A 41 11.99 10.37 -16.43
N THR A 42 12.49 11.45 -15.85
CA THR A 42 13.81 12.00 -16.15
C THR A 42 14.78 11.55 -15.08
N LEU A 43 15.93 11.01 -15.49
CA LEU A 43 16.97 10.50 -14.60
C LEU A 43 18.29 11.22 -14.88
N GLU A 44 19.01 11.57 -13.83
CA GLU A 44 20.42 11.94 -13.92
C GLU A 44 21.25 10.70 -14.26
N LEU A 45 22.19 10.86 -15.19
CA LEU A 45 23.02 9.77 -15.68
C LEU A 45 24.50 10.01 -15.37
N PRO A 46 25.24 8.98 -14.93
CA PRO A 46 26.70 9.03 -14.95
C PRO A 46 27.21 9.31 -16.37
N ALA A 47 28.29 10.08 -16.50
CA ALA A 47 28.84 10.49 -17.80
C ALA A 47 29.08 9.31 -18.76
N GLN A 48 29.60 8.19 -18.25
CA GLN A 48 29.80 6.97 -19.04
C GLN A 48 28.49 6.40 -19.58
N VAL A 49 27.42 6.41 -18.77
CA VAL A 49 26.10 5.89 -19.18
C VAL A 49 25.50 6.81 -20.24
N GLN A 50 25.68 8.12 -20.12
CA GLN A 50 25.22 9.08 -21.12
C GLN A 50 25.93 8.88 -22.46
N ALA A 51 27.27 8.75 -22.46
CA ALA A 51 28.05 8.47 -23.66
C ALA A 51 27.62 7.15 -24.31
N ASN A 52 27.48 6.08 -23.52
CA ASN A 52 27.03 4.78 -24.02
C ASN A 52 25.61 4.86 -24.61
N LEU A 53 24.67 5.55 -23.94
CA LEU A 53 23.31 5.69 -24.47
C LEU A 53 23.26 6.51 -25.75
N TYR A 54 24.08 7.55 -25.89
CA TYR A 54 24.20 8.30 -27.13
C TYR A 54 24.64 7.39 -28.28
N GLU A 55 25.69 6.59 -28.07
CA GLU A 55 26.17 5.62 -29.04
C GLU A 55 25.10 4.57 -29.39
N LEU A 56 24.41 4.02 -28.39
CA LEU A 56 23.36 3.01 -28.59
C LEU A 56 22.15 3.57 -29.35
N VAL A 57 21.79 4.85 -29.15
CA VAL A 57 20.72 5.52 -29.89
C VAL A 57 21.13 5.71 -31.36
N THR A 58 22.35 6.21 -31.62
CA THR A 58 22.86 6.45 -32.98
C THR A 58 23.01 5.15 -33.77
N ASN A 59 23.38 4.05 -33.11
CA ASN A 59 23.62 2.75 -33.73
C ASN A 59 22.43 1.78 -33.61
N ALA A 60 21.25 2.27 -33.20
CA ALA A 60 20.10 1.42 -32.97
C ALA A 60 19.63 0.71 -34.25
N ARG A 61 19.39 -0.60 -34.14
CA ARG A 61 19.02 -1.47 -35.27
C ARG A 61 18.02 -2.54 -34.84
N PRO A 62 17.32 -3.21 -35.78
CA PRO A 62 16.44 -4.32 -35.42
C PRO A 62 17.21 -5.42 -34.67
N SER A 63 16.52 -6.13 -33.76
CA SER A 63 17.18 -7.17 -32.98
C SER A 63 17.70 -8.29 -33.87
N ALA A 64 18.89 -8.84 -33.59
CA ALA A 64 19.42 -9.98 -34.33
C ALA A 64 18.49 -11.22 -34.28
N SER A 65 17.69 -11.35 -33.22
CA SER A 65 16.69 -12.41 -33.07
C SER A 65 15.49 -12.30 -34.02
N SER A 66 15.30 -11.15 -34.67
CA SER A 66 14.20 -10.89 -35.61
C SER A 66 14.32 -11.64 -36.94
N ALA A 67 15.52 -12.06 -37.31
CA ALA A 67 15.78 -12.74 -38.59
C ALA A 67 15.28 -14.20 -38.63
N ASN A 68 15.09 -14.84 -37.46
CA ASN A 68 14.80 -16.27 -37.33
C ASN A 68 13.34 -16.61 -36.96
N SER A 69 12.41 -15.63 -36.97
CA SER A 69 11.01 -15.87 -36.60
C SER A 69 10.05 -15.73 -37.78
N ASP A 70 9.33 -16.81 -38.09
CA ASP A 70 8.34 -16.96 -39.19
C ASP A 70 7.06 -16.12 -39.04
N ARG A 71 6.99 -15.21 -38.05
CA ARG A 71 5.78 -14.43 -37.76
C ARG A 71 6.08 -12.94 -37.85
N SER A 72 5.36 -12.25 -38.74
CA SER A 72 5.35 -10.80 -38.89
C SER A 72 4.74 -10.15 -37.65
N HIS A 73 5.57 -9.75 -36.68
CA HIS A 73 5.14 -8.89 -35.57
C HIS A 73 5.37 -7.42 -35.98
N PRO A 74 4.41 -6.49 -35.76
CA PRO A 74 4.51 -5.10 -36.23
C PRO A 74 5.66 -4.29 -35.62
N THR A 75 6.33 -4.82 -34.59
CA THR A 75 7.49 -4.20 -33.94
C THR A 75 8.81 -4.91 -34.25
N ARG A 76 8.79 -5.98 -35.06
CA ARG A 76 9.95 -6.83 -35.37
C ARG A 76 11.10 -6.03 -35.99
N ASP A 77 10.76 -5.17 -36.95
CA ASP A 77 11.73 -4.46 -37.77
C ASP A 77 12.07 -3.07 -37.19
N ARG A 78 11.64 -2.78 -35.95
CA ARG A 78 11.93 -1.50 -35.30
C ARG A 78 13.30 -1.51 -34.64
N PRO A 79 14.05 -0.40 -34.70
CA PRO A 79 15.35 -0.29 -34.07
C PRO A 79 15.24 -0.41 -32.55
N GLN A 80 16.12 -1.21 -31.94
CA GLN A 80 16.24 -1.36 -30.50
C GLN A 80 17.57 -0.79 -30.04
N LEU A 81 17.61 -0.26 -28.81
CA LEU A 81 18.85 0.21 -28.18
C LEU A 81 19.81 -0.96 -27.90
N PHE A 82 19.26 -2.16 -27.67
CA PHE A 82 20.02 -3.35 -27.29
C PHE A 82 19.74 -4.50 -28.28
N PRO A 83 20.12 -4.37 -29.56
CA PRO A 83 19.72 -5.31 -30.62
C PRO A 83 20.20 -6.74 -30.40
N ASP A 84 21.33 -6.90 -29.70
CA ASP A 84 22.04 -8.17 -29.50
C ASP A 84 21.95 -8.68 -28.06
N ILE A 85 21.20 -7.99 -27.18
CA ILE A 85 21.09 -8.36 -25.76
C ILE A 85 19.62 -8.62 -25.44
N SER A 86 19.31 -9.87 -25.11
CA SER A 86 17.99 -10.29 -24.65
C SER A 86 17.92 -10.40 -23.13
N SER A 87 16.69 -10.55 -22.61
CA SER A 87 16.49 -10.86 -21.19
C SER A 87 17.14 -12.19 -20.76
N ARG A 88 17.40 -13.13 -21.69
CA ARG A 88 18.10 -14.38 -21.36
C ARG A 88 19.58 -14.11 -21.08
N ASP A 89 20.20 -13.28 -21.91
CA ASP A 89 21.63 -12.93 -21.79
C ASP A 89 21.90 -12.18 -20.49
N VAL A 90 21.03 -11.22 -20.14
CA VAL A 90 21.10 -10.51 -18.86
C VAL A 90 20.99 -11.48 -17.68
N ASN A 91 20.03 -12.41 -17.69
CA ASN A 91 19.87 -13.35 -16.58
C ASN A 91 20.99 -14.39 -16.52
N ALA A 92 21.55 -14.81 -17.67
CA ALA A 92 22.71 -15.69 -17.71
C ALA A 92 23.94 -15.02 -17.09
N TYR A 93 24.19 -13.75 -17.45
CA TYR A 93 25.25 -12.95 -16.82
C TYR A 93 25.06 -12.83 -15.31
N LEU A 94 23.85 -12.46 -14.85
CA LEU A 94 23.55 -12.32 -13.42
C LEU A 94 23.70 -13.64 -12.66
N SER A 95 23.23 -14.76 -13.24
CA SER A 95 23.32 -16.09 -12.64
C SER A 95 24.77 -16.59 -12.56
N GLY A 96 25.64 -16.16 -13.49
CA GLY A 96 27.07 -16.41 -13.45
C GLY A 96 27.79 -15.73 -12.28
N ILE A 97 27.25 -14.61 -11.78
CA ILE A 97 27.75 -13.91 -10.59
C ILE A 97 27.21 -14.56 -9.31
N LEU A 98 25.91 -14.81 -9.26
CA LEU A 98 25.25 -15.45 -8.13
C LEU A 98 24.12 -16.35 -8.66
N PRO A 99 24.12 -17.68 -8.41
CA PRO A 99 23.21 -18.61 -9.08
C PRO A 99 21.71 -18.29 -8.96
N VAL A 100 21.29 -17.64 -7.87
CA VAL A 100 19.88 -17.28 -7.62
C VAL A 100 19.50 -15.90 -8.17
N LEU A 101 20.45 -15.14 -8.71
CA LEU A 101 20.25 -13.76 -9.11
C LEU A 101 19.62 -13.66 -10.50
N THR A 102 18.52 -12.91 -10.57
CA THR A 102 17.85 -12.57 -11.82
C THR A 102 17.45 -11.10 -11.81
N ALA A 103 17.14 -10.53 -12.97
CA ALA A 103 16.68 -9.13 -13.06
C ALA A 103 15.45 -8.85 -12.17
N LYS A 104 14.61 -9.86 -11.92
CA LYS A 104 13.43 -9.72 -11.05
C LYS A 104 13.81 -9.55 -9.58
N VAL A 105 14.91 -10.15 -9.12
CA VAL A 105 15.37 -10.07 -7.73
C VAL A 105 15.65 -8.61 -7.34
N PHE A 106 16.25 -7.82 -8.23
CA PHE A 106 16.51 -6.39 -8.00
C PHE A 106 15.24 -5.60 -7.68
N ARG A 107 14.11 -5.88 -8.35
CA ARG A 107 12.84 -5.20 -8.05
C ARG A 107 12.36 -5.48 -6.62
N THR A 108 12.48 -6.73 -6.17
CA THR A 108 12.12 -7.12 -4.80
C THR A 108 13.07 -6.51 -3.79
N HIS A 109 14.38 -6.53 -4.08
CA HIS A 109 15.40 -5.93 -3.23
C HIS A 109 15.16 -4.43 -3.04
N HIS A 110 15.08 -3.65 -4.12
CA HIS A 110 14.87 -2.20 -4.03
C HIS A 110 13.53 -1.82 -3.41
N ALA A 111 12.45 -2.55 -3.70
CA ALA A 111 11.16 -2.31 -3.06
C ALA A 111 11.20 -2.60 -1.54
N THR A 112 11.89 -3.66 -1.14
CA THR A 112 12.08 -4.00 0.28
C THR A 112 12.95 -2.98 0.99
N MET A 113 14.04 -2.54 0.35
CA MET A 113 14.92 -1.51 0.90
C MET A 113 14.22 -0.17 1.06
N ALA A 114 13.48 0.28 0.05
CA ALA A 114 12.68 1.51 0.18
C ALA A 114 11.70 1.46 1.36
N VAL A 115 11.07 0.30 1.60
CA VAL A 115 10.22 0.12 2.80
C VAL A 115 11.06 0.20 4.07
N ARG A 116 12.18 -0.53 4.13
CA ARG A 116 13.07 -0.53 5.29
C ARG A 116 13.51 0.89 5.65
N ASP A 117 14.08 1.61 4.69
CA ASP A 117 14.60 2.97 4.86
C ASP A 117 13.49 3.93 5.30
N SER A 118 12.29 3.81 4.73
CA SER A 118 11.11 4.61 5.12
C SER A 118 10.64 4.33 6.56
N LEU A 119 10.68 3.07 6.99
CA LEU A 119 10.29 2.68 8.35
C LEU A 119 11.34 3.07 9.39
N GLU A 120 12.62 2.81 9.10
CA GLU A 120 13.76 3.13 9.98
C GLU A 120 13.99 4.64 10.08
N GLY A 121 13.73 5.40 9.00
CA GLY A 121 13.79 6.86 8.99
C GLY A 121 12.57 7.56 9.62
N SER A 122 11.62 6.82 10.20
CA SER A 122 10.43 7.41 10.82
C SER A 122 10.61 7.59 12.33
N ASP A 123 10.15 8.73 12.87
CA ASP A 123 10.25 9.06 14.30
C ASP A 123 9.24 8.31 15.20
N ILE A 124 8.58 7.27 14.69
CA ILE A 124 7.46 6.59 15.36
C ILE A 124 7.94 5.76 16.55
N GLN A 125 7.27 5.92 17.69
CA GLN A 125 7.61 5.25 18.94
C GLN A 125 6.54 4.25 19.40
N ALA A 126 6.86 3.47 20.44
CA ALA A 126 5.96 2.46 20.97
C ALA A 126 4.70 3.04 21.63
N ASP A 127 4.80 4.20 22.27
CA ASP A 127 3.68 4.90 22.92
C ASP A 127 2.84 5.74 21.97
N ASP A 128 3.26 5.87 20.71
CA ASP A 128 2.51 6.59 19.70
C ASP A 128 1.14 5.95 19.41
N PRO A 129 0.12 6.77 19.08
CA PRO A 129 -1.16 6.26 18.66
C PRO A 129 -1.08 5.27 17.48
N GLU A 130 -1.84 4.17 17.57
CA GLU A 130 -1.90 3.13 16.54
C GLU A 130 -2.14 3.66 15.12
N TYR A 131 -2.87 4.78 14.97
CA TYR A 131 -3.12 5.36 13.65
C TYR A 131 -1.88 5.98 12.99
N LEU A 132 -0.89 6.45 13.77
CA LEU A 132 0.38 6.95 13.25
C LEU A 132 1.24 5.78 12.76
N LYS A 133 1.35 4.70 13.55
CA LYS A 133 2.01 3.45 13.15
C LYS A 133 1.39 2.91 11.84
N TRP A 134 0.06 2.87 11.76
CA TRP A 134 -0.63 2.49 10.53
C TRP A 134 -0.34 3.43 9.35
N GLU A 135 -0.26 4.75 9.58
CA GLU A 135 0.06 5.73 8.54
C GLU A 135 1.48 5.51 8.02
N THR A 136 2.48 5.40 8.90
CA THR A 136 3.88 5.10 8.57
C THR A 136 3.99 3.84 7.70
N ALA A 137 3.35 2.74 8.11
CA ALA A 137 3.37 1.50 7.32
C ALA A 137 2.78 1.67 5.91
N ASN A 138 1.73 2.49 5.74
CA ASN A 138 1.15 2.77 4.42
C ASN A 138 2.05 3.68 3.57
N LEU A 139 2.75 4.64 4.19
CA LEU A 139 3.69 5.52 3.49
C LEU A 139 4.90 4.74 2.96
N ALA A 140 5.48 3.85 3.78
CA ALA A 140 6.56 2.97 3.33
C ALA A 140 6.15 2.10 2.12
N ASN A 141 4.94 1.53 2.14
CA ASN A 141 4.45 0.77 0.99
C ASN A 141 4.16 1.64 -0.24
N LEU A 142 3.74 2.90 -0.02
CA LEU A 142 3.56 3.85 -1.11
C LEU A 142 4.89 4.14 -1.80
N GLU A 143 5.99 4.29 -1.07
CA GLU A 143 7.33 4.46 -1.64
C GLU A 143 7.74 3.28 -2.51
N ALA A 144 7.54 2.05 -2.03
CA ALA A 144 7.78 0.86 -2.84
C ALA A 144 6.91 0.81 -4.11
N ALA A 145 5.63 1.21 -4.01
CA ALA A 145 4.73 1.26 -5.16
C ALA A 145 5.15 2.32 -6.19
N VAL A 146 5.64 3.48 -5.73
CA VAL A 146 6.18 4.56 -6.58
C VAL A 146 7.47 4.10 -7.27
N LEU A 147 8.39 3.50 -6.52
CA LEU A 147 9.63 2.93 -7.05
C LEU A 147 9.34 1.90 -8.14
N CYS A 148 8.39 0.99 -7.89
CA CYS A 148 8.02 -0.07 -8.81
C CYS A 148 7.10 0.36 -9.96
N ASN A 149 6.73 1.64 -10.06
CA ASN A 149 5.74 2.18 -11.00
C ASN A 149 4.38 1.44 -10.98
N HIS A 150 3.92 1.01 -9.80
CA HIS A 150 2.64 0.31 -9.64
C HIS A 150 1.48 1.29 -9.62
N THR A 151 1.06 1.78 -10.79
CA THR A 151 -0.04 2.73 -10.89
C THR A 151 -1.40 2.02 -11.05
N LYS A 152 -2.47 2.80 -10.88
CA LYS A 152 -3.85 2.40 -11.22
C LYS A 152 -4.65 3.64 -11.60
N MET A 153 -5.71 3.45 -12.36
CA MET A 153 -6.67 4.52 -12.60
C MET A 153 -7.29 4.98 -11.28
N ALA A 154 -7.42 6.30 -11.14
CA ALA A 154 -8.15 6.87 -10.02
C ALA A 154 -9.61 6.36 -10.03
N PRO A 155 -10.16 5.93 -8.88
CA PRO A 155 -11.54 5.49 -8.83
C PRO A 155 -12.51 6.58 -9.28
N LYS A 156 -13.48 6.24 -10.14
CA LYS A 156 -14.54 7.17 -10.59
C LYS A 156 -15.33 7.76 -9.42
N SER A 157 -15.45 7.02 -8.31
CA SER A 157 -16.13 7.45 -7.09
C SER A 157 -15.28 8.37 -6.18
N TRP A 158 -14.06 8.73 -6.57
CA TRP A 158 -13.15 9.53 -5.74
C TRP A 158 -13.75 10.87 -5.28
N PRO A 159 -14.44 11.67 -6.12
CA PRO A 159 -15.06 12.93 -5.67
C PRO A 159 -16.00 12.73 -4.49
N ARG A 160 -16.83 11.68 -4.53
CA ARG A 160 -17.75 11.31 -3.45
C ARG A 160 -16.99 10.88 -2.19
N SER A 161 -15.93 10.08 -2.34
CA SER A 161 -15.09 9.68 -1.21
C SER A 161 -14.41 10.89 -0.55
N ARG A 162 -13.88 11.82 -1.35
CA ARG A 162 -13.24 13.06 -0.88
C ARG A 162 -14.22 13.93 -0.08
N GLN A 163 -15.44 14.10 -0.58
CA GLN A 163 -16.50 14.82 0.13
C GLN A 163 -16.83 14.16 1.47
N ARG A 164 -17.02 12.84 1.51
CA ARG A 164 -17.28 12.11 2.76
C ARG A 164 -16.15 12.28 3.78
N TYR A 165 -14.88 12.26 3.35
CA TYR A 165 -13.76 12.54 4.24
C TYR A 165 -13.78 13.97 4.77
N ARG A 166 -14.11 14.96 3.93
CA ARG A 166 -14.24 16.36 4.34
C ARG A 166 -15.30 16.51 5.45
N GLU A 167 -16.52 16.02 5.22
CA GLU A 167 -17.61 16.08 6.21
C GLU A 167 -17.23 15.38 7.52
N ARG A 168 -16.59 14.21 7.46
CA ARG A 168 -16.12 13.48 8.65
C ARG A 168 -15.04 14.26 9.41
N ARG A 169 -14.13 14.92 8.71
CA ARG A 169 -13.06 15.75 9.32
C ARG A 169 -13.63 16.99 10.00
N GLU A 170 -14.57 17.66 9.35
CA GLU A 170 -15.26 18.84 9.89
C GLU A 170 -16.02 18.46 11.17
N LYS A 171 -16.87 17.42 11.12
CA LYS A 171 -17.60 16.91 12.31
C LYS A 171 -16.66 16.52 13.47
N ALA A 172 -15.54 15.86 13.17
CA ALA A 172 -14.56 15.49 14.19
C ALA A 172 -13.83 16.71 14.77
N ALA A 173 -13.53 17.72 13.96
CA ALA A 173 -12.92 18.97 14.38
C ALA A 173 -13.88 19.78 15.27
N ASP A 174 -15.15 19.90 14.89
CA ASP A 174 -16.19 20.58 15.68
C ASP A 174 -16.38 19.90 17.04
N ARG A 175 -16.43 18.56 17.08
CA ARG A 175 -16.52 17.82 18.34
C ARG A 175 -15.34 18.09 19.26
N ALA A 176 -14.12 18.15 18.72
CA ALA A 176 -12.94 18.50 19.48
C ALA A 176 -12.99 19.95 19.99
N ARG A 177 -13.49 20.90 19.18
CA ARG A 177 -13.70 22.30 19.55
C ARG A 177 -14.68 22.43 20.72
N ILE A 178 -15.83 21.77 20.64
CA ILE A 178 -16.87 21.79 21.69
C ILE A 178 -16.30 21.30 23.03
N TYR A 179 -15.55 20.18 23.04
CA TYR A 179 -14.94 19.71 24.29
C TYR A 179 -13.82 20.63 24.79
N GLN A 180 -13.09 21.28 23.90
CA GLN A 180 -12.05 22.24 24.25
C GLN A 180 -12.64 23.47 24.94
N GLU A 181 -13.72 24.04 24.38
CA GLU A 181 -14.47 25.15 24.98
C GLU A 181 -15.06 24.74 26.33
N ARG A 182 -15.73 23.58 26.39
CA ARG A 182 -16.28 23.04 27.64
C ARG A 182 -15.21 22.86 28.71
N LEU A 183 -14.03 22.36 28.34
CA LEU A 183 -12.91 22.19 29.25
C LEU A 183 -12.39 23.54 29.78
N LYS A 184 -12.31 24.55 28.91
CA LYS A 184 -11.92 25.91 29.28
C LYS A 184 -12.88 26.48 30.34
N THR A 185 -14.18 26.49 30.06
CA THR A 185 -15.19 27.00 30.99
C THR A 185 -15.19 26.25 32.33
N GLN A 186 -15.02 24.93 32.32
CA GLN A 186 -14.94 24.14 33.55
C GLN A 186 -13.69 24.44 34.38
N ARG A 187 -12.54 24.71 33.74
CA ARG A 187 -11.31 25.12 34.42
C ARG A 187 -11.45 26.49 35.05
N GLU A 188 -12.06 27.44 34.34
CA GLU A 188 -12.37 28.77 34.88
C GLU A 188 -13.31 28.68 36.09
N THR A 189 -14.37 27.87 35.98
CA THR A 189 -15.31 27.62 37.09
C THR A 189 -14.62 26.97 38.29
N LEU A 190 -13.74 25.99 38.06
CA LEU A 190 -12.96 25.36 39.12
C LEU A 190 -12.02 26.36 39.81
N SER A 191 -11.39 27.25 39.04
CA SER A 191 -10.53 28.33 39.56
C SER A 191 -11.33 29.29 40.45
N ALA A 192 -12.47 29.76 39.96
CA ALA A 192 -13.37 30.63 40.74
C ALA A 192 -13.86 29.96 42.03
N LEU A 193 -14.24 28.67 41.96
CA LEU A 193 -14.66 27.89 43.13
C LEU A 193 -13.54 27.73 44.17
N ARG A 194 -12.29 27.56 43.73
CA ARG A 194 -11.12 27.51 44.62
C ARG A 194 -10.87 28.86 45.30
N LYS A 195 -11.06 29.97 44.57
CA LYS A 195 -11.00 31.33 45.13
C LYS A 195 -12.10 31.56 46.18
N GLU A 196 -13.35 31.25 45.84
CA GLU A 196 -14.50 31.32 46.74
C GLU A 196 -14.28 30.50 48.02
N ALA A 197 -13.74 29.28 47.88
CA ALA A 197 -13.43 28.41 49.01
C ALA A 197 -12.40 29.04 49.97
N ARG A 198 -11.40 29.73 49.43
CA ARG A 198 -10.37 30.43 50.22
C ARG A 198 -10.98 31.59 51.00
N GLU A 199 -11.73 32.45 50.32
CA GLU A 199 -12.37 33.63 50.91
C GLU A 199 -13.37 33.23 52.00
N LYS A 200 -14.25 32.27 51.73
CA LYS A 200 -15.25 31.80 52.70
C LYS A 200 -14.64 31.07 53.89
N ARG A 201 -13.51 30.39 53.72
CA ARG A 201 -12.78 29.78 54.84
C ARG A 201 -12.10 30.84 55.71
N GLN A 202 -11.57 31.90 55.11
CA GLN A 202 -10.96 33.03 55.85
C GLN A 202 -12.01 33.82 56.64
N ALA A 203 -13.19 34.06 56.05
CA ALA A 203 -14.28 34.80 56.69
C ALA A 203 -15.10 33.99 57.71
N ALA A 204 -14.93 32.67 57.79
CA ALA A 204 -15.71 31.82 58.70
C ALA A 204 -15.17 31.88 60.15
N PRO A 205 -16.04 31.89 61.18
CA PRO A 205 -15.63 31.72 62.58
C PRO A 205 -14.88 30.41 62.80
N GLU A 206 -13.93 30.37 63.73
CA GLU A 206 -13.02 29.23 63.93
C GLU A 206 -13.77 27.89 64.11
N ALA A 207 -14.84 27.89 64.91
CA ALA A 207 -15.69 26.72 65.13
C ALA A 207 -16.35 26.16 63.86
N LYS A 208 -16.58 26.99 62.83
CA LYS A 208 -17.22 26.59 61.56
C LYS A 208 -16.22 26.42 60.41
N LYS A 209 -14.95 26.80 60.57
CA LYS A 209 -13.94 26.71 59.49
C LYS A 209 -13.77 25.29 58.96
N GLN A 210 -13.77 24.29 59.83
CA GLN A 210 -13.63 22.89 59.42
C GLN A 210 -14.84 22.39 58.61
N GLN A 211 -16.05 22.79 59.02
CA GLN A 211 -17.28 22.47 58.28
C GLN A 211 -17.29 23.13 56.89
N VAL A 212 -16.90 24.40 56.80
CA VAL A 212 -16.78 25.14 55.53
C VAL A 212 -15.74 24.48 54.63
N LYS A 213 -14.56 24.14 55.17
CA LYS A 213 -13.51 23.43 54.46
C LYS A 213 -14.03 22.11 53.87
N ALA A 214 -14.68 21.27 54.66
CA ALA A 214 -15.21 19.99 54.22
C ALA A 214 -16.27 20.16 53.10
N ARG A 215 -17.15 21.16 53.20
CA ARG A 215 -18.15 21.48 52.17
C ARG A 215 -17.50 21.87 50.84
N TYR A 216 -16.52 22.78 50.85
CA TYR A 216 -15.85 23.20 49.62
C TYR A 216 -14.94 22.12 49.05
N GLN A 217 -14.30 21.30 49.87
CA GLN A 217 -13.54 20.13 49.40
C GLN A 217 -14.42 19.19 48.58
N LYS A 218 -15.64 18.89 49.04
CA LYS A 218 -16.59 18.07 48.26
C LYS A 218 -16.96 18.73 46.92
N ARG A 219 -17.24 20.04 46.91
CA ARG A 219 -17.57 20.80 45.69
C ARG A 219 -16.40 20.83 44.69
N ILE A 220 -15.19 21.11 45.19
CA ILE A 220 -13.95 21.16 44.39
C ILE A 220 -13.66 19.78 43.80
N GLY A 221 -13.70 18.71 44.60
CA GLY A 221 -13.49 17.36 44.11
C GLY A 221 -14.49 16.94 43.04
N ALA A 222 -15.76 17.36 43.16
CA ALA A 222 -16.77 17.13 42.11
C ALA A 222 -16.47 17.91 40.81
N ALA A 223 -15.98 19.14 40.92
CA ALA A 223 -15.57 19.96 39.78
C ALA A 223 -14.30 19.41 39.10
N GLU A 224 -13.30 18.96 39.87
CA GLU A 224 -12.09 18.30 39.37
C GLU A 224 -12.43 17.03 38.59
N ARG A 225 -13.29 16.16 39.14
CA ARG A 225 -13.79 14.98 38.40
C ARG A 225 -14.54 15.35 37.12
N ARG A 226 -15.16 16.53 37.05
CA ARG A 226 -15.84 17.01 35.82
C ARG A 226 -14.81 17.47 34.79
N VAL A 227 -13.79 18.23 35.20
CA VAL A 227 -12.68 18.67 34.35
C VAL A 227 -11.94 17.47 33.77
N GLU A 228 -11.59 16.47 34.59
CA GLU A 228 -10.83 15.31 34.14
C GLU A 228 -11.61 14.46 33.14
N ARG A 229 -12.92 14.27 33.38
CA ARG A 229 -13.81 13.62 32.40
C ARG A 229 -13.83 14.35 31.06
N THR A 230 -13.98 15.68 31.06
CA THR A 230 -13.98 16.47 29.81
C THR A 230 -12.60 16.44 29.13
N ARG A 231 -11.51 16.45 29.89
CA ARG A 231 -10.14 16.30 29.37
C ARG A 231 -9.98 14.97 28.62
N GLY A 232 -10.42 13.86 29.21
CA GLY A 232 -10.42 12.55 28.55
C GLY A 232 -11.34 12.47 27.32
N MET A 233 -12.46 13.20 27.30
CA MET A 233 -13.31 13.33 26.10
C MET A 233 -12.62 14.12 24.99
N LEU A 234 -11.96 15.23 25.33
CA LEU A 234 -11.20 16.04 24.38
C LEU A 234 -10.05 15.25 23.76
N TYR A 235 -9.28 14.53 24.58
CA TYR A 235 -8.19 13.68 24.11
C TYR A 235 -8.69 12.64 23.09
N ARG A 236 -9.75 11.89 23.41
CA ARG A 236 -10.36 10.92 22.48
C ARG A 236 -10.91 11.57 21.20
N ALA A 237 -11.49 12.78 21.31
CA ALA A 237 -11.98 13.51 20.15
C ALA A 237 -10.84 13.95 19.22
N ARG A 238 -9.71 14.42 19.79
CA ARG A 238 -8.51 14.78 19.03
C ARG A 238 -7.90 13.57 18.34
N LEU A 239 -7.70 12.46 19.05
CA LEU A 239 -7.22 11.20 18.45
C LEU A 239 -8.10 10.74 17.29
N SER A 240 -9.42 10.78 17.46
CA SER A 240 -10.36 10.41 16.40
C SER A 240 -10.25 11.32 15.18
N ARG A 241 -10.16 12.65 15.40
CA ARG A 241 -9.94 13.64 14.33
C ARG A 241 -8.65 13.36 13.58
N ASP A 242 -7.56 13.13 14.29
CA ASP A 242 -6.23 12.97 13.68
C ASP A 242 -6.12 11.62 12.96
N LYS A 243 -6.72 10.55 13.48
CA LYS A 243 -6.93 9.28 12.75
C LYS A 243 -7.66 9.48 11.43
N ILE A 244 -8.72 10.29 11.39
CA ILE A 244 -9.45 10.56 10.14
C ILE A 244 -8.58 11.35 9.16
N LYS A 245 -7.75 12.28 9.64
CA LYS A 245 -6.78 13.00 8.79
C LYS A 245 -5.76 12.05 8.17
N ALA A 246 -5.17 11.17 8.96
CA ALA A 246 -4.23 10.14 8.49
C ALA A 246 -4.89 9.22 7.43
N GLN A 247 -6.11 8.75 7.69
CA GLN A 247 -6.87 7.95 6.72
C GLN A 247 -7.11 8.68 5.39
N TYR A 248 -7.44 9.98 5.46
CA TYR A 248 -7.61 10.81 4.27
C TYR A 248 -6.29 11.02 3.52
N SER A 249 -5.20 11.35 4.24
CA SER A 249 -3.85 11.51 3.71
C SER A 249 -3.45 10.29 2.88
N ILE A 250 -3.53 9.09 3.48
CA ILE A 250 -3.23 7.83 2.80
C ILE A 250 -4.17 7.59 1.62
N ALA A 251 -5.49 7.76 1.79
CA ALA A 251 -6.45 7.56 0.70
C ALA A 251 -6.20 8.47 -0.50
N PHE A 252 -5.82 9.73 -0.23
CA PHE A 252 -5.49 10.72 -1.25
C PHE A 252 -4.19 10.35 -1.98
N LYS A 253 -3.11 10.10 -1.23
CA LYS A 253 -1.79 9.76 -1.78
C LYS A 253 -1.86 8.47 -2.61
N LYS A 254 -2.51 7.42 -2.12
CA LYS A 254 -2.58 6.11 -2.82
C LYS A 254 -3.62 6.03 -3.93
N ARG A 255 -4.34 7.11 -4.23
CA ARG A 255 -5.50 7.10 -5.14
C ARG A 255 -5.15 6.52 -6.52
N THR A 256 -3.98 6.85 -7.03
CA THR A 256 -3.46 6.45 -8.34
C THR A 256 -2.37 5.37 -8.24
N TRP A 257 -2.14 4.82 -7.04
CA TRP A 257 -1.10 3.82 -6.78
C TRP A 257 -1.70 2.49 -6.31
N ASN A 258 -1.19 1.38 -6.83
CA ASN A 258 -1.58 0.02 -6.48
C ASN A 258 -0.64 -0.57 -5.41
N LEU A 259 -0.88 -0.17 -4.17
CA LEU A 259 -0.18 -0.67 -2.98
C LEU A 259 -0.39 -2.16 -2.71
N GLY A 260 -1.38 -2.82 -3.33
CA GLY A 260 -1.62 -4.24 -3.14
C GLY A 260 -0.58 -5.10 -3.84
N THR A 261 -0.13 -4.65 -5.01
CA THR A 261 0.88 -5.37 -5.82
C THR A 261 2.23 -5.37 -5.13
N SER A 262 2.72 -4.20 -4.69
CA SER A 262 3.97 -4.06 -3.93
C SER A 262 3.92 -4.89 -2.64
N LEU A 263 2.89 -4.69 -1.82
CA LEU A 263 2.74 -5.35 -0.51
C LEU A 263 2.66 -6.88 -0.58
N LYS A 264 2.02 -7.42 -1.62
CA LYS A 264 1.83 -8.86 -1.74
C LYS A 264 3.07 -9.59 -2.23
N SER A 265 3.87 -8.97 -3.10
CA SER A 265 4.79 -9.70 -3.99
C SER A 265 6.20 -9.14 -4.08
N TYR A 266 6.46 -7.90 -3.65
CA TYR A 266 7.75 -7.23 -3.85
C TYR A 266 8.43 -6.81 -2.56
N ILE A 267 7.71 -6.84 -1.43
CA ILE A 267 8.25 -6.44 -0.12
C ILE A 267 8.40 -7.70 0.73
N ASP A 268 9.58 -7.90 1.31
CA ASP A 268 9.79 -8.92 2.34
C ASP A 268 8.95 -8.59 3.59
N PRO A 269 7.99 -9.46 3.99
CA PRO A 269 7.14 -9.21 5.15
C PRO A 269 7.91 -9.17 6.49
N ARG A 270 9.14 -9.68 6.55
CA ARG A 270 9.98 -9.64 7.76
C ARG A 270 10.37 -8.22 8.14
N VAL A 271 10.64 -7.34 7.17
CA VAL A 271 10.94 -5.92 7.42
C VAL A 271 9.82 -5.25 8.20
N TYR A 272 8.57 -5.48 7.76
CA TYR A 272 7.40 -4.98 8.46
C TYR A 272 7.22 -5.58 9.84
N HIS A 273 7.43 -6.89 9.97
CA HIS A 273 7.29 -7.58 11.25
C HIS A 273 8.32 -7.15 12.29
N GLU A 274 9.58 -7.02 11.88
CA GLU A 274 10.69 -6.57 12.72
C GLU A 274 10.47 -5.14 13.21
N TRP A 275 10.18 -4.20 12.30
CA TRP A 275 9.80 -2.83 12.66
C TRP A 275 8.60 -2.82 13.63
N GLY A 276 7.57 -3.63 13.36
CA GLY A 276 6.41 -3.77 14.23
C GLY A 276 6.77 -4.20 15.66
N ARG A 277 7.69 -5.15 15.82
CA ARG A 277 8.16 -5.59 17.13
C ARG A 277 8.90 -4.48 17.88
N GLN A 278 9.73 -3.70 17.19
CA GLN A 278 10.51 -2.61 17.80
C GLN A 278 9.60 -1.53 18.42
N ILE A 279 8.43 -1.28 17.82
CA ILE A 279 7.50 -0.24 18.27
C ILE A 279 6.22 -0.79 18.91
N ASP A 280 6.21 -2.04 19.38
CA ASP A 280 5.02 -2.70 19.95
C ASP A 280 3.75 -2.52 19.07
N TYR A 281 3.83 -3.01 17.84
CA TYR A 281 2.76 -2.95 16.85
C TYR A 281 2.68 -4.27 16.08
N ASP A 282 1.58 -5.00 16.29
CA ASP A 282 1.30 -6.23 15.55
C ASP A 282 0.92 -5.90 14.10
N VAL A 283 1.93 -5.76 13.23
CA VAL A 283 1.75 -5.41 11.82
C VAL A 283 0.91 -6.45 11.07
N LEU A 284 1.03 -7.73 11.43
CA LEU A 284 0.22 -8.80 10.85
C LEU A 284 -1.26 -8.56 11.13
N GLU A 285 -1.65 -8.34 12.38
CA GLU A 285 -3.07 -8.14 12.72
C GLU A 285 -3.60 -6.73 12.42
N LYS A 286 -2.76 -5.69 12.48
CA LYS A 286 -3.20 -4.30 12.42
C LYS A 286 -3.05 -3.65 11.05
N TYR A 287 -2.08 -4.07 10.24
CA TYR A 287 -1.83 -3.48 8.93
C TYR A 287 -2.22 -4.42 7.78
N TYR A 288 -1.80 -5.69 7.81
CA TYR A 288 -2.06 -6.59 6.71
C TYR A 288 -3.56 -6.94 6.58
N PRO A 289 -4.11 -7.01 5.35
CA PRO A 289 -5.42 -7.60 5.10
C PRO A 289 -5.44 -9.09 5.45
N LYS A 290 -6.60 -9.63 5.84
CA LYS A 290 -6.77 -11.04 6.29
C LYS A 290 -6.12 -12.08 5.35
N ALA A 291 -6.20 -11.87 4.04
CA ALA A 291 -5.59 -12.76 3.06
C ALA A 291 -4.04 -12.76 3.13
N LEU A 292 -3.42 -11.60 3.38
CA LEU A 292 -1.98 -11.49 3.52
C LEU A 292 -1.48 -11.95 4.89
N ARG A 293 -2.28 -11.82 5.96
CA ARG A 293 -1.95 -12.40 7.27
C ARG A 293 -1.66 -13.88 7.19
N ARG A 294 -2.56 -14.62 6.54
CA ARG A 294 -2.40 -16.07 6.30
C ARG A 294 -1.16 -16.38 5.46
N LYS A 295 -0.91 -15.59 4.42
CA LYS A 295 0.25 -15.77 3.53
C LYS A 295 1.57 -15.56 4.27
N PHE A 296 1.62 -14.61 5.20
CA PHE A 296 2.84 -14.19 5.89
C PHE A 296 2.90 -14.67 7.35
N ALA A 297 2.05 -15.63 7.73
CA ALA A 297 2.02 -16.15 9.10
C ALA A 297 3.37 -16.78 9.52
N TRP A 298 4.07 -17.42 8.57
CA TRP A 298 5.38 -18.06 8.76
C TRP A 298 6.47 -17.10 9.28
N VAL A 299 6.30 -15.79 9.10
CA VAL A 299 7.24 -14.77 9.60
C VAL A 299 7.34 -14.79 11.13
N LYS A 300 6.26 -15.17 11.83
CA LYS A 300 6.27 -15.30 13.29
C LYS A 300 7.19 -16.45 13.71
N ASP A 301 7.17 -17.55 12.98
CA ASP A 301 7.90 -18.77 13.31
C ASP A 301 9.40 -18.61 13.06
N GLU A 302 9.80 -17.95 11.96
CA GLU A 302 11.22 -17.62 11.71
C GLU A 302 11.79 -16.68 12.79
N ALA A 303 11.01 -15.70 13.24
CA ALA A 303 11.46 -14.78 14.29
C ALA A 303 11.60 -15.45 15.66
N LEU A 304 10.91 -16.58 15.88
CA LEU A 304 11.02 -17.41 17.09
C LEU A 304 12.10 -18.48 16.95
N GLY A 305 12.38 -18.95 15.73
CA GLY A 305 13.39 -19.97 15.40
C GLY A 305 14.80 -19.43 15.15
N ALA A 306 15.02 -18.12 15.18
CA ALA A 306 16.33 -17.49 14.98
C ALA A 306 17.33 -17.65 16.17
N VAL A 307 17.04 -18.55 17.13
CA VAL A 307 18.01 -19.07 18.08
C VAL A 307 17.96 -20.60 18.03
N GLN A 308 18.62 -21.16 17.02
CA GLN A 308 19.24 -22.49 17.03
C GLN A 308 19.94 -22.66 15.68
N ILE A 309 21.27 -22.52 15.68
CA ILE A 309 22.12 -23.12 14.65
C ILE A 309 22.23 -24.60 15.05
N PRO A 310 21.62 -25.56 14.36
CA PRO A 310 21.85 -26.97 14.62
C PRO A 310 23.09 -27.35 13.79
N GLY A 311 24.27 -27.40 14.42
CA GLY A 311 25.48 -27.76 13.67
C GLY A 311 26.83 -27.66 14.37
N GLU A 312 26.92 -27.17 15.62
CA GLU A 312 28.15 -27.29 16.41
C GLU A 312 27.81 -27.92 17.76
N GLU A 313 27.93 -29.25 17.86
CA GLU A 313 28.20 -29.87 19.16
C GLU A 313 29.71 -29.81 19.41
N PRO A 314 30.15 -29.33 20.58
CA PRO A 314 31.52 -29.45 21.00
C PRO A 314 31.75 -30.81 21.67
N ASP A 315 32.98 -31.28 21.48
CA ASP A 315 33.70 -32.25 22.30
C ASP A 315 33.54 -33.73 21.94
N GLY A 316 34.68 -34.29 21.53
CA GLY A 316 34.85 -35.68 21.21
C GLY A 316 34.84 -36.54 22.46
N ARG A 317 34.04 -37.61 22.43
CA ARG A 317 34.35 -38.84 23.16
C ARG A 317 34.00 -40.03 22.27
N GLU A 318 35.04 -40.77 21.92
CA GLU A 318 34.92 -42.13 21.42
C GLU A 318 34.10 -42.98 22.39
N LYS A 319 33.08 -43.67 21.87
CA LYS A 319 32.70 -44.99 22.38
C LYS A 319 32.37 -45.93 21.23
N THR A 320 33.02 -47.08 21.33
CA THR A 320 33.06 -48.22 20.43
C THR A 320 31.75 -49.01 20.33
N SER A 321 31.55 -49.63 19.17
CA SER A 321 30.97 -50.96 18.92
C SER A 321 29.53 -51.26 19.36
N GLN A 322 28.62 -51.51 18.40
CA GLN A 322 28.09 -52.85 18.06
C GLN A 322 26.96 -52.77 17.00
N VAL A 323 27.07 -53.61 15.98
CA VAL A 323 26.06 -53.98 14.96
C VAL A 323 25.49 -55.35 15.39
N PRO A 324 24.17 -55.63 15.33
CA PRO A 324 23.47 -56.14 14.12
C PRO A 324 22.02 -55.60 13.98
N GLY A 325 21.26 -55.69 12.90
CA GLY A 325 21.25 -56.48 11.66
C GLY A 325 19.76 -56.66 11.24
N ARG A 326 19.52 -56.94 9.94
CA ARG A 326 18.23 -57.18 9.21
C ARG A 326 17.41 -55.92 8.85
N ALA A 327 17.19 -55.55 7.59
CA ALA A 327 16.86 -56.26 6.33
C ALA A 327 15.40 -56.73 6.22
N GLU A 328 14.80 -56.27 5.11
CA GLU A 328 13.70 -56.85 4.31
C GLU A 328 12.23 -56.41 4.53
N GLU A 329 11.54 -56.39 3.38
CA GLU A 329 10.12 -56.17 3.09
C GLU A 329 9.66 -54.71 2.90
N ALA A 330 9.08 -54.27 1.78
CA ALA A 330 8.71 -54.94 0.55
C ALA A 330 8.51 -53.89 -0.57
N HIS A 331 9.23 -54.06 -1.68
CA HIS A 331 8.83 -53.57 -2.99
C HIS A 331 8.18 -54.75 -3.72
N GLN A 332 6.87 -54.69 -4.00
CA GLN A 332 6.21 -55.23 -5.20
C GLN A 332 4.69 -55.28 -5.01
N ALA A 333 3.98 -54.44 -5.76
CA ALA A 333 2.73 -54.81 -6.44
C ALA A 333 2.33 -53.63 -7.34
N ALA A 334 2.84 -53.66 -8.55
CA ALA A 334 2.40 -52.81 -9.64
C ALA A 334 1.04 -53.29 -10.18
N ARG A 335 0.21 -52.34 -10.60
CA ARG A 335 -0.51 -52.31 -11.89
C ARG A 335 -1.17 -53.61 -12.39
N GLN A 336 -2.51 -53.57 -12.43
CA GLN A 336 -3.47 -54.02 -13.48
C GLN A 336 -4.79 -54.29 -12.72
N SER A 337 -5.96 -53.80 -13.12
CA SER A 337 -6.60 -53.96 -14.42
C SER A 337 -7.70 -52.90 -14.65
N GLN A 338 -7.84 -52.48 -15.91
CA GLN A 338 -9.08 -51.91 -16.46
C GLN A 338 -10.10 -53.04 -16.65
N ASP A 339 -11.38 -52.79 -16.34
CA ASP A 339 -12.51 -52.84 -17.28
C ASP A 339 -13.87 -52.88 -16.56
N GLY A 340 -14.86 -52.16 -17.13
CA GLY A 340 -16.28 -52.33 -16.78
C GLY A 340 -17.06 -51.04 -16.54
N ALA A 341 -17.49 -50.37 -17.62
CA ALA A 341 -18.63 -49.44 -17.57
C ALA A 341 -19.96 -50.24 -17.64
N PRO A 342 -21.09 -49.70 -17.14
CA PRO A 342 -22.04 -49.13 -18.10
C PRO A 342 -22.82 -47.88 -17.66
N GLN A 343 -23.17 -47.11 -18.71
CA GLN A 343 -24.17 -46.05 -18.90
C GLN A 343 -25.22 -45.75 -17.81
N ARG A 344 -25.43 -44.44 -17.55
CA ARG A 344 -26.78 -43.88 -17.34
C ARG A 344 -26.90 -42.38 -17.72
N LYS A 345 -27.67 -42.18 -18.80
CA LYS A 345 -28.64 -41.11 -19.13
C LYS A 345 -28.26 -39.62 -18.96
N ARG A 346 -28.08 -39.00 -20.13
CA ARG A 346 -28.25 -37.56 -20.40
C ARG A 346 -29.66 -37.09 -20.03
N ARG A 347 -29.75 -35.93 -19.38
CA ARG A 347 -30.93 -35.05 -19.40
C ARG A 347 -30.51 -33.62 -19.68
N SER A 348 -30.91 -33.14 -20.86
CA SER A 348 -30.93 -31.76 -21.27
C SER A 348 -32.13 -31.06 -20.64
N ALA A 349 -31.97 -29.79 -20.25
CA ALA A 349 -33.08 -28.88 -20.06
C ALA A 349 -32.66 -27.46 -20.49
N ARG A 350 -33.37 -26.96 -21.51
CA ARG A 350 -33.26 -25.63 -22.10
C ARG A 350 -34.61 -24.94 -21.90
N ARG A 351 -34.56 -23.62 -21.69
CA ARG A 351 -35.59 -22.56 -21.89
C ARG A 351 -36.73 -22.36 -20.87
N LYS A 352 -36.83 -21.11 -20.40
CA LYS A 352 -37.85 -20.06 -20.67
C LYS A 352 -37.46 -18.86 -19.77
N ASP A 353 -37.07 -17.67 -20.23
CA ASP A 353 -37.72 -16.67 -21.08
C ASP A 353 -39.16 -16.32 -20.67
N SER A 354 -39.32 -15.15 -20.03
CA SER A 354 -40.60 -14.47 -19.85
C SER A 354 -40.40 -12.95 -19.85
N ARG A 355 -40.71 -12.33 -20.99
CA ARG A 355 -41.06 -10.91 -21.13
C ARG A 355 -42.56 -10.70 -20.90
N LYS A 356 -42.91 -9.61 -20.22
CA LYS A 356 -44.12 -8.74 -20.36
C LYS A 356 -43.62 -7.36 -19.87
N GLY A 357 -43.63 -6.20 -20.56
CA GLY A 357 -44.53 -5.62 -21.57
C GLY A 357 -45.80 -5.13 -20.88
N TYR A 358 -46.29 -3.90 -20.88
CA TYR A 358 -46.05 -2.62 -21.59
C TYR A 358 -46.72 -1.50 -20.77
N ALA A 359 -46.27 -0.24 -20.89
CA ALA A 359 -47.14 0.95 -20.86
C ALA A 359 -46.43 2.14 -21.51
N THR A 360 -46.73 2.34 -22.79
CA THR A 360 -46.45 3.54 -23.59
C THR A 360 -47.53 4.59 -23.36
N TRP A 361 -47.13 5.85 -23.26
CA TRP A 361 -47.98 7.01 -23.55
C TRP A 361 -47.34 7.80 -24.69
N ALA A 362 -48.08 7.95 -25.78
CA ALA A 362 -47.75 8.82 -26.91
C ALA A 362 -49.04 9.48 -27.41
N LEU A 363 -49.10 10.80 -27.31
CA LEU A 363 -49.87 11.78 -28.09
C LEU A 363 -49.07 13.09 -27.87
N GLY A 364 -48.38 13.72 -28.83
CA GLY A 364 -48.75 14.01 -30.20
C GLY A 364 -49.40 15.40 -30.22
N LEU A 365 -48.68 16.45 -30.64
CA LEU A 365 -49.15 17.55 -31.52
C LEU A 365 -48.14 18.72 -31.64
N SER A 366 -47.84 19.04 -32.91
CA SER A 366 -47.60 20.36 -33.53
C SER A 366 -46.48 21.31 -33.09
N ARG A 367 -45.54 21.49 -34.03
CA ARG A 367 -44.78 22.71 -34.35
C ARG A 367 -45.72 23.94 -34.52
N PRO A 368 -45.27 25.20 -34.27
CA PRO A 368 -44.36 25.90 -35.20
C PRO A 368 -43.35 26.88 -34.57
N SER A 369 -42.39 27.27 -35.41
CA SER A 369 -41.45 28.39 -35.24
C SER A 369 -42.19 29.73 -35.16
N PRO A 370 -41.58 30.78 -34.57
CA PRO A 370 -41.32 31.93 -35.44
C PRO A 370 -39.94 32.58 -35.27
N ARG A 371 -39.50 33.13 -36.40
CA ARG A 371 -38.46 34.14 -36.60
C ARG A 371 -38.74 35.44 -35.83
N ARG A 372 -37.64 36.15 -35.53
CA ARG A 372 -37.38 37.64 -35.51
C ARG A 372 -36.74 38.05 -34.18
N ARG A 373 -35.81 38.98 -34.06
CA ARG A 373 -34.95 39.81 -34.95
C ARG A 373 -34.17 40.70 -33.95
N LEU A 374 -32.89 41.02 -34.24
CA LEU A 374 -32.24 42.35 -34.04
C LEU A 374 -32.13 42.90 -32.59
N ARG A 375 -31.04 43.51 -32.10
CA ARG A 375 -30.15 44.54 -32.67
C ARG A 375 -28.93 44.76 -31.73
N LEU A 376 -27.80 45.11 -32.35
CA LEU A 376 -26.80 46.17 -32.00
C LEU A 376 -26.10 46.09 -30.62
N ALA A 377 -24.77 45.99 -30.52
CA ALA A 377 -23.70 46.89 -30.98
C ALA A 377 -23.70 48.26 -30.26
N GLY A 378 -22.60 48.53 -29.55
CA GLY A 378 -22.23 49.76 -28.85
C GLY A 378 -21.34 49.40 -27.67
N SER A 379 -20.11 49.87 -27.50
CA SER A 379 -19.23 50.76 -28.28
C SER A 379 -17.79 50.33 -28.01
#